data_AF-A0A1G1DZ42-F1
#
_entry.id   AF-A0A1G1DZ42-F1
#
_cell.length_a   1.000
_cell.length_b   1.000
_cell.length_c   1.000
_cell.angle_alpha   90.00
_cell.angle_beta   90.00
_cell.angle_gamma   90.00
#
_symmetry.space_group_name_H-M   'P 1'
#
loop_
_entity.id
_entity.type
_entity.pdbx_description
1 polymer ?
#
loop_
_entity_poly.entity_id
_entity_poly.type
_entity_poly.pdbx_seq_one_letter_code
_entity_poly.pdbx_strand_id
1 'polypeptide(L)'
;MLKIKTLPDEFLKTETDLIVVSFFKDVIPLKGDAGNIDWFLNGQISNLIKKKKVFGNFKETVLLSSMNKLPTEKILLVGFGKAANLQSPKLLYIFSSIVDIVQKMKVRDFGISVCIKGVSDSEYDRISGDMVEGILKGFSKIQLSESDWTVKIAEEDKRRFLMLNRLMKHSVETFKERHQIVLEG
;
A
#
# COMPACT_ATOMS: atom_id res chain seq x y z
N MET A 1 19.92 2.11 -0.15
CA MET A 1 19.40 1.79 1.21
C MET A 1 17.88 1.72 1.17
N LEU A 2 17.20 0.90 1.99
CA LEU A 2 15.73 0.91 2.11
C LEU A 2 15.30 1.53 3.45
N LYS A 3 14.35 2.46 3.40
CA LYS A 3 13.74 3.12 4.55
C LYS A 3 12.25 2.83 4.53
N ILE A 4 11.73 2.18 5.57
CA ILE A 4 10.28 2.00 5.73
C ILE A 4 9.83 2.81 6.93
N LYS A 5 9.01 3.84 6.67
CA LYS A 5 8.52 4.77 7.68
C LYS A 5 7.06 4.50 7.97
N THR A 6 6.69 4.51 9.25
CA THR A 6 5.28 4.60 9.65
C THR A 6 4.95 6.04 9.96
N LEU A 7 3.80 6.53 9.49
CA LEU A 7 3.37 7.92 9.67
C LEU A 7 2.03 7.95 10.41
N PRO A 8 1.90 8.69 11.52
CA PRO A 8 0.62 8.91 12.22
C PRO A 8 -0.20 10.01 11.53
N ASP A 9 -0.18 10.03 10.20
CA ASP A 9 -0.69 11.12 9.38
C ASP A 9 -1.80 10.61 8.45
N GLU A 10 -2.55 11.56 7.89
CA GLU A 10 -3.51 11.28 6.83
C GLU A 10 -2.79 10.81 5.57
N PHE A 11 -3.09 9.58 5.14
CA PHE A 11 -2.41 8.93 4.02
C PHE A 11 -2.36 9.82 2.76
N LEU A 12 -3.47 10.48 2.46
CA LEU A 12 -3.66 11.28 1.26
C LEU A 12 -2.96 12.65 1.30
N LYS A 13 -2.41 13.05 2.45
CA LYS A 13 -1.58 14.26 2.61
C LYS A 13 -0.07 13.96 2.53
N THR A 14 0.30 12.69 2.35
CA THR A 14 1.70 12.28 2.29
C THR A 14 2.35 12.77 0.99
N GLU A 15 3.43 13.55 1.09
CA GLU A 15 4.28 13.92 -0.04
C GLU A 15 5.11 12.70 -0.47
N THR A 16 4.93 12.23 -1.70
CA THR A 16 5.60 11.05 -2.26
C THR A 16 5.39 10.99 -3.78
N ASP A 17 6.24 10.28 -4.51
CA ASP A 17 6.15 10.19 -5.98
C ASP A 17 4.95 9.34 -6.45
N LEU A 18 4.45 8.46 -5.58
CA LEU A 18 3.36 7.54 -5.86
C LEU A 18 2.61 7.16 -4.59
N ILE A 19 1.28 7.16 -4.62
CA ILE A 19 0.49 6.41 -3.63
C ILE A 19 -0.07 5.13 -4.23
N VAL A 20 -0.02 4.05 -3.47
CA VAL A 20 -0.63 2.78 -3.80
C VAL A 20 -1.89 2.62 -2.97
N VAL A 21 -3.01 2.42 -3.64
CA VAL A 21 -4.33 2.27 -3.02
C VAL A 21 -5.02 1.02 -3.51
N SER A 22 -5.59 0.25 -2.59
CA SER A 22 -6.31 -0.97 -2.91
C SER A 22 -7.83 -0.76 -2.94
N PHE A 23 -8.54 -1.57 -3.72
CA PHE A 23 -10.00 -1.62 -3.71
C PHE A 23 -10.52 -3.03 -4.00
N PHE A 24 -11.74 -3.31 -3.57
CA PHE A 24 -12.40 -4.59 -3.77
C PHE A 24 -13.42 -4.54 -4.89
N LYS A 25 -13.59 -5.67 -5.57
CA LYS A 25 -14.55 -5.88 -6.66
C LYS A 25 -16.00 -5.68 -6.23
N ASP A 26 -16.32 -6.11 -5.01
CA ASP A 26 -17.69 -6.23 -4.47
C ASP A 26 -18.00 -5.21 -3.37
N VAL A 27 -17.11 -4.24 -3.13
CA VAL A 27 -17.33 -3.15 -2.17
C VAL A 27 -17.68 -1.87 -2.93
N ILE A 28 -18.99 -1.63 -3.06
CA ILE A 28 -19.56 -0.43 -3.69
C ILE A 28 -20.59 0.18 -2.72
N PRO A 29 -20.58 1.52 -2.47
CA PRO A 29 -19.61 2.50 -2.97
C PRO A 29 -18.19 2.22 -2.44
N LEU A 30 -17.18 2.73 -3.15
CA LEU A 30 -15.77 2.61 -2.73
C LEU A 30 -15.61 3.09 -1.28
N LYS A 31 -14.79 2.38 -0.51
CA LYS A 31 -14.54 2.65 0.91
C LYS A 31 -13.07 2.92 1.16
N GLY A 32 -12.76 3.47 2.33
CA GLY A 32 -11.40 3.80 2.73
C GLY A 32 -10.74 4.78 1.78
N ASP A 33 -9.43 4.65 1.58
CA ASP A 33 -8.65 5.60 0.79
C ASP A 33 -9.03 5.59 -0.69
N ALA A 34 -9.47 4.44 -1.22
CA ALA A 34 -10.00 4.38 -2.59
C ALA A 34 -11.26 5.25 -2.75
N GLY A 35 -12.15 5.25 -1.76
CA GLY A 35 -13.34 6.11 -1.76
C GLY A 35 -12.99 7.59 -1.58
N ASN A 36 -12.04 7.90 -0.70
CA ASN A 36 -11.56 9.27 -0.51
C ASN A 36 -10.89 9.82 -1.77
N ILE A 37 -10.00 9.05 -2.40
CA ILE A 37 -9.36 9.40 -3.67
C ILE A 37 -10.43 9.60 -4.76
N ASP A 38 -11.39 8.69 -4.87
CA ASP A 38 -12.47 8.83 -5.85
C ASP A 38 -13.25 10.13 -5.64
N TRP A 39 -13.51 10.51 -4.38
CA TRP A 39 -14.12 11.80 -4.04
C TRP A 39 -13.25 12.99 -4.48
N PHE A 40 -11.95 13.01 -4.15
CA PHE A 40 -11.02 14.06 -4.58
C PHE A 40 -10.91 14.18 -6.12
N LEU A 41 -11.06 13.05 -6.83
CA LEU A 41 -11.03 12.96 -8.29
C LEU A 41 -12.42 13.07 -8.94
N ASN A 42 -13.42 13.61 -8.23
CA ASN A 42 -14.78 13.83 -8.75
C ASN A 42 -15.43 12.56 -9.34
N GLY A 43 -15.23 11.42 -8.69
CA GLY A 43 -15.82 10.14 -9.08
C GLY A 43 -15.12 9.45 -10.25
N GLN A 44 -13.85 9.77 -10.53
CA GLN A 44 -13.11 9.19 -11.67
C GLN A 44 -13.02 7.66 -11.62
N ILE A 45 -12.71 7.07 -10.46
CA ILE A 45 -12.62 5.61 -10.27
C ILE A 45 -14.01 5.01 -10.43
N SER A 46 -15.02 5.60 -9.78
CA SER A 46 -16.43 5.19 -9.93
C SER A 46 -16.89 5.23 -11.40
N ASN A 47 -16.50 6.25 -12.15
CA ASN A 47 -16.83 6.38 -13.58
C ASN A 47 -16.14 5.30 -14.42
N LEU A 48 -14.88 4.96 -14.11
CA LEU A 48 -14.17 3.86 -14.76
C LEU A 48 -14.85 2.51 -14.49
N ILE A 49 -15.32 2.28 -13.26
CA ILE A 49 -16.09 1.09 -12.89
C ILE A 49 -17.42 1.04 -13.65
N LYS A 50 -18.19 2.14 -13.65
CA LYS A 50 -19.46 2.27 -14.40
C LYS A 50 -19.28 2.00 -15.90
N LYS A 51 -18.18 2.47 -16.48
CA LYS A 51 -17.81 2.26 -17.89
C LYS A 51 -17.18 0.88 -18.16
N LYS A 52 -17.13 -0.02 -17.16
CA LYS A 52 -16.51 -1.36 -17.26
C LYS A 52 -15.06 -1.31 -17.76
N LYS A 53 -14.31 -0.29 -17.34
CA LYS A 53 -12.87 -0.16 -17.62
C LYS A 53 -12.01 -0.63 -16.45
N VAL A 54 -12.61 -0.69 -15.25
CA VAL A 54 -11.97 -1.12 -14.01
C VAL A 54 -12.94 -2.02 -13.25
N PHE A 55 -12.47 -3.13 -12.70
CA PHE A 55 -13.35 -4.18 -12.14
C PHE A 55 -13.06 -4.55 -10.69
N GLY A 56 -11.88 -4.21 -10.15
CA GLY A 56 -11.42 -4.66 -8.84
C GLY A 56 -11.00 -6.13 -8.81
N ASN A 57 -10.71 -6.73 -9.97
CA ASN A 57 -10.22 -8.11 -10.04
C ASN A 57 -8.88 -8.23 -9.31
N PHE A 58 -8.60 -9.42 -8.75
CA PHE A 58 -7.33 -9.64 -8.05
C PHE A 58 -6.15 -9.41 -9.00
N LYS A 59 -5.18 -8.58 -8.57
CA LYS A 59 -4.01 -8.12 -9.33
C LYS A 59 -4.30 -7.13 -10.47
N GLU A 60 -5.54 -6.69 -10.65
CA GLU A 60 -5.84 -5.60 -11.57
C GLU A 60 -5.12 -4.34 -11.10
N THR A 61 -4.43 -3.66 -12.00
CA THR A 61 -3.66 -2.46 -11.68
C THR A 61 -4.02 -1.36 -12.67
N VAL A 62 -4.23 -0.15 -12.14
CA VAL A 62 -4.59 1.02 -12.93
C VAL A 62 -3.79 2.20 -12.43
N LEU A 63 -3.03 2.83 -13.33
CA LEU A 63 -2.31 4.05 -13.02
C LEU A 63 -3.19 5.26 -13.33
N LEU A 64 -3.40 6.11 -12.33
CA LEU A 64 -4.15 7.36 -12.44
C LEU A 64 -3.22 8.53 -12.13
N SER A 65 -3.48 9.68 -12.77
CA SER A 65 -2.94 10.96 -12.33
C SER A 65 -3.82 11.52 -11.23
N SER A 66 -3.21 12.14 -10.22
CA SER A 66 -3.95 12.89 -9.20
C SER A 66 -4.53 14.19 -9.73
N MET A 67 -4.14 14.65 -10.92
CA MET A 67 -4.57 15.93 -11.51
C MET A 67 -4.36 17.12 -10.54
N ASN A 68 -3.25 17.11 -9.80
CA ASN A 68 -2.90 18.08 -8.75
C ASN A 68 -3.94 18.19 -7.61
N LYS A 69 -4.77 17.16 -7.41
CA LYS A 69 -5.74 17.09 -6.31
C LYS A 69 -5.15 16.52 -5.02
N LEU A 70 -4.02 15.85 -5.10
CA LEU A 70 -3.26 15.29 -3.99
C LEU A 70 -1.80 15.76 -4.09
N PRO A 71 -1.02 15.76 -2.99
CA PRO A 71 0.40 16.11 -3.03
C PRO A 71 1.23 15.21 -3.95
N THR A 72 0.83 13.94 -4.10
CA THR A 72 1.41 13.01 -5.06
C THR A 72 0.83 13.19 -6.46
N GLU A 73 1.63 13.04 -7.51
CA GLU A 73 1.14 13.12 -8.91
C GLU A 73 0.51 11.82 -9.41
N LYS A 74 0.91 10.67 -8.85
CA LYS A 74 0.57 9.33 -9.36
C LYS A 74 -0.14 8.49 -8.32
N ILE A 75 -1.14 7.75 -8.79
CA ILE A 75 -1.95 6.86 -7.96
C ILE A 75 -1.97 5.49 -8.64
N LEU A 76 -1.38 4.48 -7.99
CA LEU A 76 -1.51 3.09 -8.42
C LEU A 76 -2.69 2.45 -7.69
N LEU A 77 -3.79 2.28 -8.41
CA LEU A 77 -4.97 1.57 -7.93
C LEU A 77 -4.77 0.06 -8.13
N VAL A 78 -4.99 -0.73 -7.09
CA VAL A 78 -4.76 -2.19 -7.08
C VAL A 78 -6.03 -2.95 -6.65
N GLY A 79 -6.52 -3.83 -7.52
CA GLY A 79 -7.67 -4.68 -7.26
C GLY A 79 -7.32 -5.87 -6.36
N PHE A 80 -8.03 -5.99 -5.24
CA PHE A 80 -7.86 -7.08 -4.27
C PHE A 80 -8.82 -8.26 -4.52
N GLY A 81 -9.68 -8.17 -5.53
CA GLY A 81 -10.73 -9.16 -5.77
C GLY A 81 -11.90 -8.98 -4.82
N LYS A 82 -12.59 -10.08 -4.50
CA LYS A 82 -13.70 -10.07 -3.54
C LYS A 82 -13.20 -9.89 -2.12
N ALA A 83 -13.85 -9.06 -1.32
CA ALA A 83 -13.47 -8.80 0.08
C ALA A 83 -13.44 -10.09 0.92
N ALA A 84 -14.43 -10.97 0.75
CA ALA A 84 -14.50 -12.26 1.45
C ALA A 84 -13.33 -13.21 1.13
N ASN A 85 -12.59 -12.95 0.05
CA ASN A 85 -11.48 -13.79 -0.38
C ASN A 85 -10.10 -13.28 0.09
N LEU A 86 -10.07 -12.29 1.00
CA LEU A 86 -8.84 -11.67 1.46
C LEU A 86 -8.16 -12.49 2.56
N GLN A 87 -7.24 -13.34 2.11
CA GLN A 87 -6.48 -14.26 2.96
C GLN A 87 -4.98 -13.94 2.91
N SER A 88 -4.25 -14.32 3.96
CA SER A 88 -2.83 -14.01 4.13
C SER A 88 -1.94 -14.36 2.93
N PRO A 89 -2.06 -15.54 2.27
CA PRO A 89 -1.26 -15.84 1.08
C PRO A 89 -1.48 -14.85 -0.09
N LYS A 90 -2.71 -14.33 -0.24
CA LYS A 90 -3.01 -13.33 -1.27
C LYS A 90 -2.48 -11.95 -0.91
N LEU A 91 -2.53 -11.57 0.37
CA LEU A 91 -1.96 -10.32 0.87
C LEU A 91 -0.44 -10.31 0.68
N LEU A 92 0.25 -11.34 1.16
CA LEU A 92 1.70 -11.51 0.97
C LEU A 92 2.09 -11.43 -0.51
N TYR A 93 1.34 -12.12 -1.38
CA TYR A 93 1.57 -12.09 -2.81
C TYR A 93 1.36 -10.70 -3.43
N ILE A 94 0.24 -10.03 -3.14
CA ILE A 94 -0.11 -8.77 -3.79
C ILE A 94 0.83 -7.65 -3.36
N PHE A 95 1.21 -7.59 -2.08
CA PHE A 95 2.15 -6.58 -1.59
C PHE A 95 3.57 -6.81 -2.10
N SER A 96 4.02 -8.08 -2.24
CA SER A 96 5.27 -8.38 -2.93
C SER A 96 5.22 -7.95 -4.40
N SER A 97 4.08 -8.19 -5.07
CA SER A 97 3.89 -7.79 -6.48
C SER A 97 3.82 -6.28 -6.66
N ILE A 98 3.29 -5.54 -5.69
CA ILE A 98 3.29 -4.07 -5.69
C ILE A 98 4.71 -3.54 -5.75
N VAL A 99 5.63 -4.09 -4.95
CA VAL A 99 7.06 -3.71 -5.01
C VAL A 99 7.65 -3.99 -6.40
N ASP A 100 7.35 -5.16 -7.00
CA ASP A 100 7.80 -5.48 -8.36
C ASP A 100 7.24 -4.48 -9.41
N ILE A 101 6.01 -4.00 -9.25
CA ILE A 101 5.38 -2.99 -10.13
C ILE A 101 6.06 -1.63 -9.95
N VAL A 102 6.20 -1.17 -8.72
CA VAL A 102 6.80 0.13 -8.37
C VAL A 102 8.25 0.19 -8.87
N GLN A 103 9.00 -0.91 -8.75
CA GLN A 103 10.34 -1.04 -9.31
C GLN A 103 10.36 -0.88 -10.83
N LYS A 104 9.45 -1.52 -11.55
CA LYS A 104 9.34 -1.38 -13.02
C LYS A 104 8.94 0.04 -13.43
N MET A 105 8.18 0.74 -12.60
CA MET A 105 7.84 2.15 -12.77
C MET A 105 9.01 3.10 -12.47
N LYS A 106 10.14 2.58 -11.96
CA LYS A 106 11.31 3.35 -11.52
C LYS A 106 10.98 4.39 -10.45
N VAL A 107 9.95 4.11 -9.64
CA VAL A 107 9.57 4.94 -8.49
C VAL A 107 10.29 4.42 -7.25
N ARG A 108 10.89 5.31 -6.47
CA ARG A 108 11.69 4.95 -5.28
C ARG A 108 11.10 5.48 -3.98
N ASP A 109 10.26 6.52 -4.04
CA ASP A 109 9.47 7.02 -2.92
C ASP A 109 7.98 6.73 -3.18
N PHE A 110 7.37 5.88 -2.36
CA PHE A 110 5.94 5.63 -2.46
C PHE A 110 5.26 5.47 -1.09
N GLY A 111 3.99 5.87 -1.03
CA GLY A 111 3.09 5.64 0.09
C GLY A 111 2.18 4.43 -0.16
N ILE A 112 1.87 3.68 0.90
CA ILE A 112 0.86 2.62 0.90
C ILE A 112 0.12 2.60 2.24
N SER A 113 -1.21 2.43 2.25
CA SER A 113 -1.99 2.35 3.49
C SER A 113 -2.35 0.91 3.86
N VAL A 114 -2.67 0.67 5.14
CA VAL A 114 -3.18 -0.62 5.59
C VAL A 114 -4.60 -0.79 5.07
N CYS A 115 -4.70 -1.55 3.99
CA CYS A 115 -5.76 -1.62 2.99
C CYS A 115 -7.23 -1.83 3.41
N ILE A 116 -7.70 -1.60 4.65
CA ILE A 116 -9.11 -1.79 5.05
C ILE A 116 -9.53 -0.92 6.24
N LYS A 117 -10.59 -0.12 6.08
CA LYS A 117 -11.28 0.57 7.20
C LYS A 117 -12.42 -0.30 7.76
N GLY A 118 -12.66 -0.23 9.08
CA GLY A 118 -13.80 -0.88 9.74
C GLY A 118 -13.61 -2.35 10.13
N VAL A 119 -12.39 -2.89 10.06
CA VAL A 119 -12.03 -4.22 10.60
C VAL A 119 -11.77 -4.17 12.10
N SER A 120 -11.78 -5.31 12.77
CA SER A 120 -11.33 -5.44 14.16
C SER A 120 -9.82 -5.21 14.29
N ASP A 121 -9.32 -4.94 15.51
CA ASP A 121 -7.89 -4.71 15.73
C ASP A 121 -7.06 -5.98 15.52
N SER A 122 -7.60 -7.18 15.76
CA SER A 122 -6.93 -8.46 15.45
C SER A 122 -6.83 -8.72 13.95
N GLU A 123 -7.88 -8.38 13.19
CA GLU A 123 -7.82 -8.44 11.73
C GLU A 123 -6.82 -7.43 11.17
N TYR A 124 -6.81 -6.21 11.72
CA TYR A 124 -5.83 -5.18 11.35
C TYR A 124 -4.40 -5.65 11.62
N ASP A 125 -4.12 -6.24 12.79
CA ASP A 125 -2.81 -6.79 13.15
C ASP A 125 -2.36 -7.84 12.13
N ARG A 126 -3.24 -8.79 11.78
CA ARG A 126 -2.97 -9.80 10.75
C ARG A 126 -2.69 -9.17 9.38
N ILE A 127 -3.54 -8.26 8.92
CA ILE A 127 -3.44 -7.65 7.58
C ILE A 127 -2.17 -6.78 7.48
N SER A 128 -1.88 -5.99 8.50
CA SER A 128 -0.66 -5.18 8.56
C SER A 128 0.58 -6.07 8.61
N GLY A 129 0.56 -7.18 9.36
CA GLY A 129 1.58 -8.24 9.32
C GLY A 129 1.86 -8.75 7.92
N ASP A 130 0.81 -9.24 7.24
CA ASP A 130 0.90 -9.76 5.88
C ASP A 130 1.37 -8.70 4.87
N MET A 131 0.98 -7.45 5.07
CA MET A 131 1.42 -6.32 4.25
C MET A 131 2.92 -6.08 4.40
N VAL A 132 3.39 -5.94 5.62
CA VAL A 132 4.80 -5.66 5.92
C VAL A 132 5.68 -6.80 5.42
N GLU A 133 5.31 -8.05 5.70
CA GLU A 133 6.04 -9.21 5.22
C GLU A 133 6.02 -9.30 3.68
N GLY A 134 4.89 -9.03 3.04
CA GLY A 134 4.77 -9.00 1.60
C GLY A 134 5.67 -7.95 0.95
N ILE A 135 5.71 -6.73 1.50
CA ILE A 135 6.59 -5.64 1.06
C ILE A 135 8.06 -6.07 1.20
N LEU A 136 8.47 -6.55 2.36
CA LEU A 136 9.84 -7.02 2.61
C LEU A 136 10.25 -8.16 1.67
N LYS A 137 9.35 -9.11 1.40
CA LYS A 137 9.55 -10.18 0.42
C LYS A 137 9.67 -9.66 -1.01
N GLY A 138 9.03 -8.55 -1.34
CA GLY A 138 9.27 -7.84 -2.60
C GLY A 138 10.71 -7.33 -2.68
N PHE A 139 11.15 -6.64 -1.63
CA PHE A 139 12.50 -6.06 -1.59
C PHE A 139 13.64 -7.08 -1.51
N SER A 140 13.42 -8.28 -0.95
CA SER A 140 14.47 -9.33 -0.94
C SER A 140 14.88 -9.81 -2.33
N LYS A 141 14.08 -9.52 -3.37
CA LYS A 141 14.39 -9.82 -4.78
C LYS A 141 15.17 -8.69 -5.47
N ILE A 142 15.36 -7.55 -4.81
CA ILE A 142 15.94 -6.34 -5.38
C ILE A 142 17.33 -6.14 -4.81
N GLN A 143 18.30 -5.84 -5.68
CA GLN A 143 19.63 -5.43 -5.26
C GLN A 143 19.57 -3.98 -4.72
N LEU A 144 19.54 -3.84 -3.38
CA LEU A 144 19.35 -2.55 -2.70
C LEU A 144 20.59 -1.62 -2.68
N SER A 145 21.73 -2.08 -3.22
CA SER A 145 23.01 -1.34 -3.20
C SER A 145 23.06 -0.14 -4.15
N GLU A 146 22.16 -0.03 -5.12
CA GLU A 146 22.25 0.98 -6.18
C GLU A 146 21.35 2.21 -5.97
N SER A 147 20.48 2.23 -4.94
CA SER A 147 19.51 3.32 -4.77
C SER A 147 18.90 3.39 -3.36
N ASP A 148 18.48 4.59 -2.98
CA ASP A 148 17.69 4.82 -1.78
C ASP A 148 16.20 4.68 -2.05
N TRP A 149 15.55 3.80 -1.29
CA TRP A 149 14.13 3.50 -1.33
C TRP A 149 13.46 4.05 -0.08
N THR A 150 12.30 4.68 -0.25
CA THR A 150 11.45 5.12 0.85
C THR A 150 10.05 4.57 0.67
N VAL A 151 9.59 3.79 1.64
CA VAL A 151 8.22 3.32 1.74
C VAL A 151 7.57 4.00 2.92
N LYS A 152 6.43 4.66 2.69
CA LYS A 152 5.67 5.34 3.73
C LYS A 152 4.38 4.58 3.97
N ILE A 153 4.16 4.15 5.21
CA ILE A 153 2.95 3.46 5.62
C ILE A 153 2.19 4.35 6.59
N ALA A 154 1.08 4.92 6.15
CA ALA A 154 0.28 5.84 6.95
C ALA A 154 -0.86 5.12 7.67
N GLU A 155 -1.06 5.46 8.94
CA GLU A 155 -2.19 5.00 9.75
C GLU A 155 -2.65 6.14 10.67
N GLU A 156 -3.89 6.58 10.48
CA GLU A 156 -4.49 7.73 11.17
C GLU A 156 -4.96 7.36 12.60
N ASP A 157 -5.40 6.12 12.83
CA ASP A 157 -5.79 5.69 14.17
C ASP A 157 -4.55 5.49 15.05
N LYS A 158 -4.45 6.28 16.11
CA LYS A 158 -3.29 6.28 17.02
C LYS A 158 -2.96 4.89 17.59
N ARG A 159 -3.95 4.06 17.90
CA ARG A 159 -3.71 2.73 18.48
C ARG A 159 -3.12 1.80 17.42
N ARG A 160 -3.71 1.81 16.22
CA ARG A 160 -3.25 1.02 15.07
C ARG A 160 -1.90 1.47 14.56
N PHE A 161 -1.62 2.78 14.58
CA PHE A 161 -0.30 3.31 14.31
C PHE A 161 0.74 2.74 15.27
N LEU A 162 0.45 2.70 16.58
CA LEU A 162 1.37 2.13 17.56
C LEU A 162 1.58 0.61 17.34
N MET A 163 0.53 -0.13 16.98
CA MET A 163 0.64 -1.55 16.62
C MET A 163 1.52 -1.74 15.38
N LEU A 164 1.22 -1.02 14.29
CA LEU A 164 1.97 -1.04 13.05
C LEU A 164 3.44 -0.66 13.27
N ASN A 165 3.72 0.39 14.05
CA ASN A 165 5.09 0.83 14.32
C ASN A 165 5.90 -0.22 15.10
N ARG A 166 5.28 -0.93 16.06
CA ARG A 166 5.92 -2.04 16.78
C ARG A 166 6.22 -3.21 15.84
N LEU A 167 5.23 -3.62 15.05
CA LEU A 167 5.38 -4.66 14.02
C LEU A 167 6.51 -4.32 13.05
N MET A 168 6.52 -3.09 12.54
CA MET A 168 7.51 -2.61 11.59
C MET A 168 8.94 -2.68 12.13
N LYS A 169 9.17 -2.20 13.36
CA LYS A 169 10.50 -2.27 14.00
C LYS A 169 11.01 -3.70 14.09
N HIS A 170 10.15 -4.62 14.56
CA HIS A 170 10.50 -6.04 14.68
C HIS A 170 10.80 -6.68 13.32
N SER A 171 9.91 -6.47 12.34
CA SER A 171 10.02 -7.08 11.01
C SER A 171 11.22 -6.56 10.22
N VAL A 172 11.52 -5.26 10.32
CA VAL A 172 12.70 -4.66 9.67
C VAL A 172 13.99 -5.18 10.30
N GLU A 173 14.07 -5.29 11.63
CA GLU A 173 15.26 -5.83 12.30
C GLU A 173 15.53 -7.29 11.90
N THR A 174 14.49 -8.13 11.94
CA THR A 174 14.57 -9.53 11.49
C THR A 174 14.99 -9.62 10.01
N PHE A 175 14.53 -8.68 9.17
CA PHE A 175 14.89 -8.65 7.76
C PHE A 175 16.37 -8.30 7.55
N LYS A 176 16.92 -7.34 8.31
CA LYS A 176 18.34 -6.98 8.28
C LYS A 176 19.21 -8.16 8.65
N GLU A 177 18.91 -8.83 9.77
CA GLU A 177 19.66 -9.99 10.26
C GLU A 177 19.75 -11.10 9.22
N ARG A 178 18.64 -11.36 8.51
CA ARG A 178 18.55 -12.43 7.51
C ARG A 178 19.24 -12.12 6.18
N HIS A 179 19.40 -10.85 5.82
CA HIS A 179 19.87 -10.46 4.47
C HIS A 179 21.19 -9.65 4.46
N GLN A 180 21.78 -9.34 5.63
CA GLN A 180 23.00 -8.52 5.75
C GLN A 180 22.90 -7.16 5.04
N ILE A 181 21.72 -6.53 5.06
CA ILE A 181 21.46 -5.23 4.42
C ILE A 181 21.42 -4.13 5.49
N VAL A 182 22.16 -3.05 5.28
CA VAL A 182 22.14 -1.84 6.13
C VAL A 182 20.83 -1.08 5.90
N LEU A 183 19.95 -1.03 6.91
CA LEU A 183 18.73 -0.23 6.92
C LEU A 183 18.66 0.59 8.22
N GLU A 184 18.31 1.87 8.15
CA GLU A 184 17.93 2.67 9.32
C GLU A 184 16.40 2.65 9.46
N GLY A 185 15.93 2.38 10.68
CA GLY A 185 14.51 2.38 11.04
C GLY A 185 14.06 3.69 11.66
#